data_AF-A0A3T0TTH3-F1
#
_entry.id   AF-A0A3T0TTH3-F1
#
_cell.length_a   1.000
_cell.length_b   1.000
_cell.length_c   1.000
_cell.angle_alpha   90.00
_cell.angle_beta   90.00
_cell.angle_gamma   90.00
#
_symmetry.space_group_name_H-M   'P 1'
#
loop_
_entity.id
_entity.type
_entity.pdbx_description
1 polymer ?
#
loop_
_entity_poly.entity_id
_entity_poly.type
_entity_poly.pdbx_seq_one_letter_code
_entity_poly.pdbx_strand_id
1 'polypeptide(L)'
;MSNYEIMILVNPTSKEESVKELLFSVLNKENTKIERLERTELAYPINKLTHASYFLVLTKAEPSSLKELTRKLNIDKSILRTLIINLDSEKGLKPRKQKKFSRRNFDNKKPYVKSHNKENKETATEENKIEKKPKFTKKSVEKKEQD
;
A
#
# COMPACT_ATOMS: atom_id res chain seq x y z
N MET A 1 -10.33 10.33 -22.50
CA MET A 1 -8.95 10.48 -21.95
C MET A 1 -9.07 10.79 -20.48
N SER A 2 -8.32 10.07 -19.65
CA SER A 2 -8.34 10.22 -18.20
C SER A 2 -7.11 10.97 -17.72
N ASN A 3 -7.23 11.57 -16.54
CA ASN A 3 -6.12 12.23 -15.88
C ASN A 3 -5.29 11.19 -15.12
N TYR A 4 -3.98 11.22 -15.33
CA TYR A 4 -3.03 10.33 -14.69
C TYR A 4 -1.95 11.11 -13.96
N GLU A 5 -1.53 10.55 -12.85
CA GLU A 5 -0.34 10.96 -12.11
C GLU A 5 0.65 9.80 -12.13
N ILE A 6 1.87 10.08 -12.59
CA ILE A 6 2.91 9.08 -12.77
C ILE A 6 4.12 9.51 -11.97
N MET A 7 4.56 8.66 -11.06
CA MET A 7 5.78 8.84 -10.30
C MET A 7 6.84 7.85 -10.77
N ILE A 8 8.03 8.35 -11.09
CA ILE A 8 9.13 7.56 -11.65
C ILE A 8 10.37 7.75 -10.78
N LEU A 9 10.96 6.64 -10.36
CA LEU A 9 12.27 6.60 -9.74
C LEU A 9 13.30 6.27 -10.81
N VAL A 10 14.24 7.17 -11.05
CA VAL A 10 15.31 7.01 -12.04
C VAL A 10 16.65 6.90 -11.32
N ASN A 11 17.58 6.14 -11.90
CA ASN A 11 18.96 6.09 -11.45
C ASN A 11 19.56 7.51 -11.38
N PRO A 12 20.24 7.90 -10.28
CA PRO A 12 20.81 9.24 -10.11
C PRO A 12 21.84 9.62 -11.18
N THR A 13 22.47 8.66 -11.86
CA THR A 13 23.45 8.93 -12.92
C THR A 13 22.82 9.30 -14.27
N SER A 14 21.52 9.06 -14.44
CA SER A 14 20.83 9.27 -15.72
C SER A 14 20.56 10.75 -15.98
N LYS A 15 20.65 11.17 -17.25
CA LYS A 15 20.32 12.54 -17.67
C LYS A 15 18.80 12.75 -17.71
N GLU A 16 18.34 13.92 -17.27
CA GLU A 16 16.91 14.25 -17.29
C GLU A 16 16.32 14.26 -18.71
N GLU A 17 17.10 14.69 -19.69
CA GLU A 17 16.67 14.80 -21.09
C GLU A 17 16.24 13.45 -21.65
N SER A 18 17.01 12.38 -21.36
CA SER A 18 16.71 11.02 -21.79
C SER A 18 15.37 10.51 -21.23
N VAL A 19 15.06 10.85 -19.97
CA VAL A 19 13.79 10.49 -19.34
C VAL A 19 12.63 11.24 -20.02
N LYS A 20 12.81 12.54 -20.29
CA LYS A 20 11.80 13.37 -20.98
C LYS A 20 11.53 12.85 -22.40
N GLU A 21 12.58 12.50 -23.15
CA GLU A 21 12.46 11.91 -24.48
C GLU A 21 11.68 10.59 -24.47
N LEU A 22 11.97 9.71 -23.51
CA LEU A 22 11.26 8.45 -23.35
C LEU A 22 9.77 8.69 -23.09
N LEU A 23 9.43 9.62 -22.19
CA LEU A 23 8.04 9.98 -21.89
C LEU A 23 7.33 10.55 -23.12
N PHE A 24 7.95 11.49 -23.83
CA PHE A 24 7.38 12.12 -25.02
C PHE A 24 7.31 11.21 -26.24
N SER A 25 7.97 10.05 -26.22
CA SER A 25 7.82 9.03 -27.27
C SER A 25 6.45 8.35 -27.28
N VAL A 26 5.65 8.53 -26.23
CA VAL A 26 4.30 7.94 -26.08
C VAL A 26 3.28 8.99 -25.67
N LEU A 27 3.68 9.96 -24.83
CA LEU A 27 2.81 11.00 -24.31
C LEU A 27 2.90 12.28 -25.16
N ASN A 28 1.77 12.96 -25.28
CA ASN A 28 1.72 14.27 -25.95
C ASN A 28 2.39 15.34 -25.07
N LYS A 29 3.30 16.14 -25.66
CA LYS A 29 4.03 17.21 -24.97
C LYS A 29 3.10 18.27 -24.36
N GLU A 30 2.04 18.64 -25.07
CA GLU A 30 1.11 19.71 -24.66
C GLU A 30 0.29 19.36 -23.42
N ASN A 31 -0.03 18.06 -23.25
CA ASN A 31 -0.88 17.57 -22.17
C ASN A 31 -0.08 17.03 -20.98
N THR A 32 1.25 17.20 -20.98
CA THR A 32 2.13 16.55 -20.01
C THR A 32 2.97 17.58 -19.28
N LYS A 33 2.80 17.66 -17.96
CA LYS A 33 3.65 18.46 -17.07
C LYS A 33 4.61 17.53 -16.34
N ILE A 34 5.92 17.81 -16.46
CA ILE A 34 6.99 17.02 -15.84
C ILE A 34 7.66 17.90 -14.78
N GLU A 35 7.76 17.39 -13.56
CA GLU A 35 8.41 18.04 -12.42
C GLU A 35 9.44 17.10 -11.81
N ARG A 36 10.64 17.60 -11.53
CA ARG A 36 11.67 16.87 -10.81
C ARG A 36 11.59 17.24 -9.33
N LEU A 37 11.53 16.25 -8.45
CA LEU A 37 11.53 16.50 -7.01
C LEU A 37 12.97 16.64 -6.48
N GLU A 38 13.13 17.50 -5.47
CA GLU A 38 14.42 17.79 -4.85
C GLU A 38 14.90 16.65 -3.94
N ARG A 39 13.98 15.92 -3.31
CA ARG A 39 14.31 14.81 -2.41
C ARG A 39 14.70 13.57 -3.21
N THR A 40 15.88 13.04 -2.91
CA THR A 40 16.46 11.89 -3.65
C THR A 40 16.76 10.66 -2.79
N GLU A 41 16.77 10.79 -1.46
CA GLU A 41 17.08 9.67 -0.54
C GLU A 41 15.96 8.64 -0.49
N LEU A 42 16.33 7.38 -0.73
CA LEU A 42 15.45 6.22 -0.61
C LEU A 42 15.44 5.71 0.84
N ALA A 43 14.27 5.28 1.31
CA ALA A 43 14.14 4.68 2.65
C ALA A 43 14.89 3.34 2.79
N TYR A 44 15.14 2.66 1.66
CA TYR A 44 15.91 1.42 1.60
C TYR A 44 16.59 1.31 0.23
N PRO A 45 17.71 0.57 0.12
CA PRO A 45 18.43 0.47 -1.13
C PRO A 45 17.63 -0.32 -2.17
N ILE A 46 17.54 0.23 -3.38
CA ILE A 46 16.97 -0.44 -4.55
C ILE A 46 18.11 -0.67 -5.53
N ASN A 47 18.35 -1.92 -5.95
CA ASN A 47 19.49 -2.26 -6.82
C ASN A 47 20.83 -1.74 -6.29
N LYS A 48 21.03 -1.78 -4.96
CA LYS A 48 22.22 -1.24 -4.25
C LYS A 48 22.39 0.28 -4.31
N LEU A 49 21.41 1.02 -4.81
CA LEU A 49 21.37 2.48 -4.80
C LEU A 49 20.58 2.97 -3.59
N THR A 50 21.13 3.93 -2.85
CA THR A 50 20.46 4.62 -1.73
C THR A 50 19.79 5.93 -2.16
N HIS A 51 20.09 6.41 -3.36
CA HIS A 51 19.53 7.63 -3.92
C HIS A 51 18.87 7.35 -5.28
N ALA A 52 17.81 8.09 -5.60
CA ALA A 52 17.14 8.08 -6.89
C ALA A 52 16.68 9.50 -7.26
N SER A 53 16.62 9.81 -8.56
CA SER A 53 15.99 11.01 -9.07
C SER A 53 14.49 10.76 -9.24
N TYR A 54 13.66 11.54 -8.54
CA TYR A 54 12.21 11.42 -8.59
C TYR A 54 11.63 12.36 -9.65
N PHE A 55 10.78 11.82 -10.51
CA PHE A 55 10.00 12.58 -11.47
C PHE A 55 8.51 12.38 -11.22
N LEU A 56 7.80 13.50 -11.13
CA LEU A 56 6.36 13.57 -11.10
C LEU A 56 5.88 14.00 -12.47
N VAL A 57 4.97 13.23 -13.06
CA VAL A 57 4.39 13.51 -14.38
C VAL A 57 2.89 13.53 -14.26
N LEU A 58 2.30 14.69 -14.56
CA LEU A 58 0.86 14.87 -14.66
C LEU A 58 0.50 14.89 -16.14
N THR A 59 -0.35 13.96 -16.58
CA THR A 59 -0.70 13.83 -17.98
C THR A 59 -2.15 13.42 -18.19
N LYS A 60 -2.72 13.85 -19.31
CA LYS A 60 -4.02 13.40 -19.79
C LYS A 60 -3.84 12.48 -20.99
N ALA A 61 -4.14 11.20 -20.82
CA ALA A 61 -3.83 10.17 -21.80
C ALA A 61 -4.98 9.16 -22.00
N GLU A 62 -4.89 8.37 -23.06
CA GLU A 62 -5.72 7.19 -23.28
C GLU A 62 -5.10 5.96 -22.60
N PRO A 63 -5.89 5.02 -22.04
CA PRO A 63 -5.37 3.78 -21.45
C PRO A 63 -4.47 2.96 -22.41
N SER A 64 -4.67 3.04 -23.72
CA SER A 64 -3.82 2.36 -24.71
C SER A 64 -2.38 2.89 -24.67
N SER A 65 -2.21 4.22 -24.72
CA SER A 65 -0.90 4.88 -24.60
C SER A 65 -0.21 4.56 -23.28
N LEU A 66 -0.97 4.44 -22.18
CA LEU A 66 -0.41 4.12 -20.87
C LEU A 66 0.15 2.70 -20.79
N LYS A 67 -0.50 1.74 -21.48
CA LYS A 67 -0.01 0.37 -21.59
C LYS A 67 1.31 0.31 -22.36
N GLU A 68 1.42 1.07 -23.45
CA GLU A 68 2.66 1.19 -24.21
C GLU A 68 3.76 1.87 -23.38
N LEU A 69 3.43 2.96 -22.68
CA LEU A 69 4.36 3.65 -21.80
C LEU A 69 4.91 2.71 -20.72
N THR A 70 4.04 1.97 -20.03
CA THR A 70 4.44 0.99 -19.01
C THR A 70 5.41 -0.04 -19.59
N ARG A 71 5.19 -0.51 -20.82
CA ARG A 71 6.11 -1.42 -21.52
C ARG A 71 7.48 -0.77 -21.75
N LYS A 72 7.53 0.47 -22.25
CA LYS A 72 8.80 1.19 -22.49
C LYS A 72 9.55 1.46 -21.19
N LEU A 73 8.85 1.90 -20.14
CA LEU A 73 9.43 2.17 -18.83
C LEU A 73 10.04 0.91 -18.19
N ASN A 74 9.43 -0.26 -18.40
CA ASN A 74 9.95 -1.53 -17.90
C ASN A 74 11.18 -2.06 -18.68
N ILE A 75 11.31 -1.68 -19.95
CA ILE A 75 12.45 -2.09 -20.80
C ILE A 75 13.69 -1.27 -20.48
N ASP A 76 13.51 0.01 -20.15
CA ASP A 76 14.62 0.90 -19.84
C ASP A 76 15.23 0.59 -18.47
N LYS A 77 16.52 0.23 -18.48
CA LYS A 77 17.31 -0.10 -17.29
C LYS A 77 17.61 1.13 -16.42
N SER A 78 17.41 2.33 -16.95
CA SER A 78 17.61 3.58 -16.21
C SER A 78 16.55 3.80 -15.13
N ILE A 79 15.38 3.16 -15.27
CA ILE A 79 14.23 3.31 -14.39
C ILE A 79 14.25 2.22 -13.33
N LEU A 80 14.13 2.63 -12.08
CA LEU A 80 14.13 1.74 -10.92
C LEU A 80 12.71 1.27 -10.60
N ARG A 81 11.75 2.20 -10.55
CA ARG A 81 10.34 1.92 -10.26
C ARG A 81 9.42 2.95 -10.88
N THR A 82 8.20 2.52 -11.10
CA THR A 82 7.11 3.35 -11.64
C THR A 82 5.85 3.13 -10.80
N LEU A 83 5.11 4.21 -10.58
CA LEU A 83 3.78 4.18 -9.99
C LEU A 83 2.88 5.03 -10.88
N ILE A 84 1.78 4.44 -11.35
CA ILE A 84 0.83 5.08 -12.27
C ILE A 84 -0.54 5.06 -11.59
N ILE A 85 -1.10 6.24 -11.36
CA ILE A 85 -2.37 6.44 -10.68
C ILE A 85 -3.37 7.08 -11.65
N ASN A 86 -4.60 6.54 -11.69
CA ASN A 86 -5.70 7.15 -12.42
C ASN A 86 -6.50 8.06 -11.47
N LEU A 87 -6.41 9.37 -11.69
CA LEU A 87 -7.05 10.38 -10.83
C LEU A 87 -8.57 10.40 -10.96
N ASP A 88 -9.13 9.93 -12.07
CA ASP A 88 -10.58 9.91 -12.29
C ASP A 88 -11.23 8.67 -11.64
N SER A 89 -10.53 7.54 -11.63
CA SER A 89 -11.04 6.27 -11.09
C SER A 89 -10.81 6.14 -9.60
N GLU A 90 -9.70 6.66 -9.08
CA GLU A 90 -9.47 6.67 -7.65
C GLU A 90 -10.42 7.68 -7.02
N LYS A 91 -11.51 7.18 -6.44
CA LYS A 91 -12.24 7.91 -5.41
C LYS A 91 -11.22 8.17 -4.30
N GLY A 92 -10.58 9.34 -4.35
CA GLY A 92 -9.65 9.78 -3.32
C GLY A 92 -10.24 9.53 -1.95
N LEU A 93 -9.38 9.31 -0.95
CA LEU A 93 -9.79 9.12 0.44
C LEU A 93 -10.82 10.20 0.81
N LYS A 94 -12.12 9.86 0.77
CA LYS A 94 -13.17 10.78 1.20
C LYS A 94 -12.77 11.16 2.62
N PRO A 95 -12.67 12.45 2.97
CA PRO A 95 -12.26 12.85 4.31
C PRO A 95 -13.17 12.11 5.28
N ARG A 96 -12.59 11.18 6.04
CA ARG A 96 -13.34 10.39 7.02
C ARG A 96 -13.91 11.42 7.97
N LYS A 97 -15.22 11.64 7.93
CA LYS A 97 -15.90 12.53 8.89
C LYS A 97 -15.46 12.04 10.27
N GLN A 98 -14.58 12.81 10.93
CA GLN A 98 -14.14 12.47 12.26
C GLN A 98 -15.42 12.46 13.10
N LYS A 99 -15.81 11.27 13.60
CA LYS A 99 -16.88 11.21 14.59
C LYS A 99 -16.36 12.02 15.77
N LYS A 100 -16.92 13.20 16.01
CA LYS A 100 -16.66 13.95 17.24
C LYS A 100 -17.01 12.98 18.36
N PHE A 101 -16.00 12.50 19.09
CA PHE A 101 -16.23 11.75 20.31
C PHE A 101 -16.96 12.72 21.24
N SER A 102 -18.28 12.58 21.33
CA SER A 102 -19.03 13.18 22.43
C SER A 102 -18.35 12.69 23.70
N ARG A 103 -17.80 13.62 24.48
CA ARG A 103 -17.30 13.32 25.81
C ARG A 103 -18.49 12.73 26.55
N ARG A 104 -18.44 11.43 26.84
CA ARG A 104 -19.40 10.82 27.76
C ARG A 104 -19.17 11.51 29.10
N ASN A 105 -20.14 12.32 29.56
CA ASN A 105 -20.11 12.90 30.89
C ASN A 105 -19.90 11.75 31.89
N PHE A 106 -18.79 11.80 32.61
CA PHE A 106 -18.33 10.72 33.49
C PHE A 106 -19.22 10.57 34.74
N ASP A 107 -20.08 11.56 34.98
CA ASP A 107 -20.90 11.70 36.18
C ASP A 107 -22.12 10.78 36.22
N ASN A 108 -22.43 10.06 35.12
CA ASN A 108 -23.56 9.12 35.04
C ASN A 108 -23.14 7.64 35.11
N LYS A 109 -22.03 7.31 35.79
CA LYS A 109 -21.77 5.92 36.17
C LYS A 109 -22.74 5.52 37.27
N LYS A 110 -23.85 4.87 36.90
CA LYS A 110 -24.69 4.14 37.88
C LYS A 110 -23.77 3.22 38.71
N PRO A 111 -23.82 3.28 40.05
CA PRO A 111 -22.96 2.44 40.87
C PRO A 111 -23.24 0.97 40.55
N TYR A 112 -22.18 0.20 40.34
CA TYR A 112 -22.27 -1.24 40.12
C TYR A 112 -22.81 -1.90 41.40
N VAL A 113 -24.07 -2.28 41.40
CA VAL A 113 -24.66 -3.10 42.47
C VAL A 113 -24.27 -4.54 42.21
N LYS A 114 -23.36 -5.07 43.03
CA LYS A 114 -22.96 -6.47 42.99
C LYS A 114 -24.13 -7.31 43.50
N SER A 115 -24.87 -7.95 42.59
CA SER A 115 -25.92 -8.92 42.93
C SER A 115 -25.28 -10.17 43.54
N HIS A 116 -25.06 -10.16 44.85
CA HIS A 116 -24.81 -11.38 45.61
C HIS A 116 -26.16 -12.07 45.84
N ASN A 117 -26.54 -12.97 44.93
CA ASN A 117 -27.27 -14.21 45.22
C ASN A 117 -27.65 -14.94 43.93
N LYS A 118 -26.94 -16.04 43.67
CA LYS A 118 -27.49 -17.31 43.17
C LYS A 118 -26.38 -18.37 43.25
N GLU A 119 -26.05 -18.77 44.48
CA GLU A 119 -25.65 -20.15 44.69
C GLU A 119 -26.92 -21.01 44.64
N ASN A 120 -26.81 -22.14 43.96
CA ASN A 120 -27.71 -23.28 43.97
C ASN A 120 -29.03 -23.16 43.18
N LYS A 121 -28.94 -23.48 41.88
CA LYS A 121 -29.74 -24.55 41.24
C LYS A 121 -29.25 -24.77 39.80
N GLU A 122 -28.08 -25.40 39.66
CA GLU A 122 -27.72 -26.16 38.47
C GLU A 122 -28.07 -27.62 38.74
N THR A 123 -29.21 -28.07 38.23
CA THR A 123 -29.47 -29.47 37.91
C THR A 123 -30.21 -29.51 36.59
N ALA A 124 -29.65 -30.25 35.64
CA ALA A 124 -30.20 -30.65 34.34
C ALA A 124 -30.32 -29.56 33.26
N THR A 125 -29.38 -29.53 32.32
CA THR A 125 -29.55 -30.26 31.04
C THR A 125 -28.22 -30.33 30.32
N GLU A 126 -27.93 -31.55 29.87
CA GLU A 126 -26.84 -31.94 29.00
C GLU A 126 -26.94 -31.31 27.61
N GLU A 127 -25.85 -31.47 26.87
CA GLU A 127 -25.75 -31.49 25.40
C GLU A 127 -25.12 -30.27 24.70
N ASN A 128 -23.87 -30.51 24.31
CA ASN A 128 -23.31 -30.26 22.98
C ASN A 128 -23.12 -28.81 22.55
N LYS A 129 -21.84 -28.36 22.54
CA LYS A 129 -21.09 -28.13 21.28
C LYS A 129 -19.70 -27.49 21.50
N ILE A 130 -18.71 -28.15 20.89
CA ILE A 130 -17.69 -27.56 19.99
C ILE A 130 -16.35 -27.04 20.59
N GLU A 131 -15.29 -27.66 20.05
CA GLU A 131 -13.93 -27.18 19.79
C GLU A 131 -12.93 -26.96 20.92
N LYS A 132 -11.93 -27.86 21.00
CA LYS A 132 -10.51 -27.45 21.18
C LYS A 132 -9.57 -28.30 20.30
N LYS A 133 -8.92 -27.63 19.34
CA LYS A 133 -7.86 -28.14 18.45
C LYS A 133 -6.65 -28.67 19.25
N PRO A 134 -6.01 -29.78 18.87
CA PRO A 134 -4.73 -30.17 19.46
C PRO A 134 -3.56 -29.33 18.91
N LYS A 135 -2.66 -28.96 19.82
CA LYS A 135 -1.46 -28.15 19.61
C LYS A 135 -0.41 -28.92 18.78
N PHE A 136 0.16 -28.27 17.77
CA PHE A 136 1.29 -28.79 16.98
C PHE A 136 2.57 -28.84 17.85
N THR A 137 3.08 -30.02 18.15
CA THR A 137 4.41 -30.23 18.73
C THR A 137 5.43 -30.48 17.62
N LYS A 138 6.50 -29.68 17.62
CA LYS A 138 7.66 -29.81 16.71
C LYS A 138 8.33 -31.17 16.89
N LYS A 139 8.52 -31.90 15.79
CA LYS A 139 9.36 -33.11 15.76
C LYS A 139 10.57 -32.84 14.87
N SER A 140 11.73 -32.75 15.50
CA SER A 140 13.06 -32.81 14.89
C SER A 140 13.29 -34.24 14.36
N VAL A 141 13.72 -34.36 13.11
CA VAL A 141 14.25 -35.61 12.55
C VAL A 141 15.52 -35.28 11.77
N GLU A 142 16.50 -36.13 11.99
CA GLU A 142 17.92 -35.99 11.76
C GLU A 142 18.34 -36.15 10.28
N LYS A 143 19.55 -35.66 10.03
CA LYS A 143 20.39 -35.92 8.85
C LYS A 143 20.49 -37.42 8.57
N LYS A 144 20.39 -37.80 7.29
CA LYS A 144 21.10 -38.95 6.72
C LYS A 144 21.76 -38.54 5.42
N GLU A 145 23.09 -38.65 5.45
CA GLU A 145 24.00 -38.78 4.31
C GLU A 145 23.80 -40.14 3.62
N GLN A 146 24.46 -40.31 2.45
CA GLN A 146 24.53 -41.47 1.52
C GLN A 146 23.58 -41.29 0.31
N ASP A 147 24.03 -41.27 -0.96
CA ASP A 147 25.27 -41.71 -1.62
C ASP A 147 25.75 -40.69 -2.68
#